data_AF-A0A7W8DHE1-F1
#
_entry.id   AF-A0A7W8DHE1-F1
#
_cell.length_a   1.000
_cell.length_b   1.000
_cell.length_c   1.000
_cell.angle_alpha   90.00
_cell.angle_beta   90.00
_cell.angle_gamma   90.00
#
_symmetry.space_group_name_H-M   'P 1'
#
loop_
_entity.id
_entity.type
_entity.pdbx_description
1 polymer ?
#
loop_
_entity_poly.entity_id
_entity_poly.type
_entity_poly.pdbx_seq_one_letter_code
_entity_poly.pdbx_strand_id
1 'polypeptide(L)'
;MARFLFRFQKVLEHRGRLLDNQQRTLAELRRKRLDANRRRRELEQQAENNMERVRRLRSEGQVSSAQLYLDYLPTIQQQAKKVDIELASLDNEIRRAVEKLKALFKEKRSLEFLRDRDYLRFQEAERKEEEDLLNEINTMKYASRMRDEGRL
;
A
#
# COMPACT_ATOMS: atom_id res chain seq x y z
N MET A 1 33.37 -8.28 17.21
CA MET A 1 32.54 -8.80 16.10
C MET A 1 32.14 -7.63 15.22
N ALA A 2 32.39 -7.73 13.92
CA ALA A 2 32.02 -6.69 12.98
C ALA A 2 30.49 -6.63 12.85
N ARG A 3 29.92 -5.45 12.61
CA ARG A 3 28.48 -5.30 12.41
C ARG A 3 28.19 -5.28 10.92
N PHE A 4 27.25 -6.10 10.46
CA PHE A 4 26.79 -6.06 9.07
C PHE A 4 26.24 -4.68 8.70
N LEU A 5 26.73 -4.12 7.59
CA LEU A 5 26.28 -2.85 7.04
C LEU A 5 25.90 -3.04 5.57
N PHE A 6 24.61 -2.87 5.27
CA PHE A 6 24.13 -2.93 3.91
C PHE A 6 24.35 -1.60 3.18
N ARG A 7 25.10 -1.63 2.07
CA ARG A 7 25.46 -0.43 1.29
C ARG A 7 24.27 0.40 0.85
N PHE A 8 23.12 -0.21 0.56
CA PHE A 8 21.92 0.48 0.08
C PHE A 8 20.85 0.68 1.16
N GLN A 9 21.22 0.64 2.44
CA GLN A 9 20.28 0.77 3.55
C GLN A 9 19.42 2.05 3.47
N LYS A 10 20.03 3.20 3.15
CA LYS A 10 19.29 4.47 2.99
C LYS A 10 18.31 4.46 1.82
N VAL A 11 18.67 3.80 0.73
CA VAL A 11 17.77 3.64 -0.42
C VAL A 11 16.59 2.74 -0.05
N LEU A 12 16.83 1.65 0.68
CA LEU A 12 15.78 0.75 1.16
C LEU A 12 14.80 1.47 2.10
N GLU A 13 15.30 2.28 3.05
CA GLU A 13 14.49 3.12 3.94
C GLU A 13 13.63 4.11 3.14
N HIS A 14 14.24 4.80 2.15
CA HIS A 14 13.52 5.74 1.30
C HIS A 14 12.39 5.06 0.51
N ARG A 15 12.65 3.89 -0.09
CA ARG A 15 11.63 3.09 -0.80
C ARG A 15 10.51 2.63 0.13
N GLY A 16 10.83 2.32 1.38
CA GLY A 16 9.84 2.08 2.44
C GLY A 16 8.89 3.26 2.63
N ARG A 17 9.44 4.48 2.80
CA ARG A 17 8.63 5.71 2.93
C ARG A 17 7.76 5.98 1.70
N LEU A 18 8.26 5.74 0.49
CA LEU A 18 7.49 5.89 -0.74
C LEU A 18 6.29 4.92 -0.79
N LEU A 19 6.47 3.68 -0.36
CA LEU A 19 5.39 2.71 -0.23
C LEU A 19 4.33 3.17 0.78
N ASP A 20 4.75 3.58 1.97
CA ASP A 20 3.84 4.03 3.02
C ASP A 20 3.02 5.24 2.56
N ASN A 21 3.67 6.21 1.90
CA ASN A 21 3.01 7.37 1.31
C ASN A 21 2.00 6.96 0.24
N GLN A 22 2.37 6.05 -0.65
CA GLN A 22 1.47 5.58 -1.70
C GLN A 22 0.27 4.80 -1.14
N GLN A 23 0.45 4.03 -0.05
CA GLN A 23 -0.65 3.38 0.66
C GLN A 23 -1.61 4.39 1.27
N ARG A 24 -1.09 5.48 1.87
CA ARG A 24 -1.93 6.58 2.39
C ARG A 24 -2.74 7.24 1.29
N THR A 25 -2.11 7.58 0.16
CA THR A 25 -2.80 8.14 -1.00
C THR A 25 -3.92 7.20 -1.50
N LEU A 26 -3.65 5.90 -1.57
CA LEU A 26 -4.67 4.92 -1.98
C LEU A 26 -5.84 4.85 -0.97
N ALA A 27 -5.55 4.93 0.32
CA ALA A 27 -6.58 4.96 1.36
C ALA A 27 -7.46 6.21 1.26
N GLU A 28 -6.87 7.38 1.01
CA GLU A 28 -7.59 8.64 0.80
C GLU A 28 -8.49 8.58 -0.43
N LEU A 29 -7.98 8.07 -1.57
CA LEU A 29 -8.79 7.90 -2.78
C LEU A 29 -9.98 6.97 -2.55
N ARG A 30 -9.78 5.87 -1.81
CA ARG A 30 -10.87 4.95 -1.44
C ARG A 30 -11.91 5.61 -0.55
N ARG A 31 -11.49 6.46 0.40
CA ARG A 31 -12.42 7.24 1.23
C ARG A 31 -13.25 8.21 0.38
N LYS A 32 -12.60 8.99 -0.49
CA LYS A 32 -13.29 9.89 -1.43
C LYS A 32 -14.33 9.15 -2.29
N ARG A 33 -13.97 7.97 -2.79
CA ARG A 33 -14.88 7.11 -3.55
C ARG A 33 -16.08 6.63 -2.73
N LEU A 34 -15.86 6.26 -1.46
CA LEU A 34 -16.95 5.87 -0.56
C LEU A 34 -17.91 7.05 -0.32
N ASP A 35 -17.37 8.25 -0.09
CA ASP A 35 -18.16 9.46 0.13
C ASP A 35 -18.94 9.87 -1.13
N ALA A 36 -18.34 9.76 -2.30
CA ALA A 36 -19.02 9.96 -3.59
C ALA A 36 -20.15 8.94 -3.80
N ASN A 37 -19.94 7.65 -3.48
CA ASN A 37 -21.00 6.65 -3.53
C ASN A 37 -22.16 6.94 -2.58
N ARG A 38 -21.88 7.44 -1.36
CA ARG A 38 -22.92 7.86 -0.42
C ARG A 38 -23.76 8.99 -1.00
N ARG A 39 -23.12 10.05 -1.50
CA ARG A 39 -23.80 11.16 -2.19
C ARG A 39 -24.65 10.67 -3.37
N ARG A 40 -24.15 9.69 -4.14
CA ARG A 40 -24.92 9.12 -5.25
C ARG A 40 -26.21 8.44 -4.80
N ARG A 41 -26.12 7.62 -3.75
CA ARG A 41 -27.28 6.94 -3.15
C ARG A 41 -28.29 7.92 -2.55
N GLU A 42 -27.79 8.97 -1.90
CA GLU A 42 -28.66 10.04 -1.37
C GLU A 42 -29.46 10.72 -2.50
N LEU A 43 -28.83 11.00 -3.64
CA LEU A 43 -29.51 11.56 -4.81
C LEU A 43 -30.53 10.59 -5.42
N GLU A 44 -30.24 9.28 -5.43
CA GLU A 44 -31.20 8.24 -5.86
C GLU A 44 -32.42 8.21 -4.95
N GLN A 45 -32.20 8.17 -3.64
CA GLN A 45 -33.28 8.19 -2.66
C GLN A 45 -34.12 9.46 -2.77
N GLN A 46 -33.48 10.62 -2.99
CA GLN A 46 -34.19 11.88 -3.21
C GLN A 46 -35.06 11.85 -4.47
N ALA A 47 -34.56 11.27 -5.57
CA ALA A 47 -35.32 11.13 -6.80
C ALA A 47 -36.53 10.20 -6.61
N GLU A 48 -36.35 9.07 -5.92
CA GLU A 48 -37.43 8.13 -5.58
C GLU A 48 -38.49 8.80 -4.70
N ASN A 49 -38.08 9.45 -3.61
CA ASN A 49 -38.96 10.15 -2.70
C ASN A 49 -39.76 11.26 -3.41
N ASN A 50 -39.13 11.99 -4.33
CA ASN A 50 -39.81 12.99 -5.14
C ASN A 50 -40.85 12.35 -6.07
N MET A 51 -40.52 11.23 -6.72
CA MET A 51 -41.47 10.51 -7.56
C MET A 51 -42.67 9.97 -6.77
N GLU A 52 -42.46 9.42 -5.58
CA GLU A 52 -43.54 9.01 -4.69
C GLU A 52 -44.42 10.19 -4.28
N ARG A 53 -43.80 11.33 -3.96
CA ARG A 53 -44.53 12.55 -3.59
C ARG A 53 -45.35 13.11 -4.75
N VAL A 54 -44.82 13.07 -5.97
CA VAL A 54 -45.56 13.40 -7.20
C VAL A 54 -46.79 12.52 -7.36
N ARG A 55 -46.66 11.19 -7.18
CA ARG A 55 -47.79 10.26 -7.27
C ARG A 55 -48.88 10.59 -6.24
N ARG A 56 -48.48 10.83 -4.98
CA ARG A 56 -49.40 11.21 -3.90
C ARG A 56 -50.12 12.53 -4.20
N LEU A 57 -49.38 13.59 -4.53
CA LEU A 57 -49.95 14.91 -4.82
C LEU A 57 -50.91 14.88 -6.02
N ARG A 58 -50.61 14.08 -7.06
CA ARG A 58 -51.53 13.86 -8.19
C ARG A 58 -52.82 13.17 -7.75
N SER A 59 -52.75 12.17 -6.89
CA SER A 59 -53.96 11.50 -6.36
C SER A 59 -54.82 12.42 -5.49
N GLU A 60 -54.20 13.41 -4.85
CA GLU A 60 -54.88 14.43 -4.03
C GLU A 60 -55.40 15.62 -4.84
N GLY A 61 -55.25 15.61 -6.18
CA GLY A 61 -55.66 16.72 -7.05
C GLY A 61 -54.75 17.95 -7.02
N GLN A 62 -53.60 17.87 -6.33
CA GLN A 62 -52.63 18.96 -6.19
C GLN A 62 -51.64 18.99 -7.37
N VAL A 63 -52.16 19.26 -8.57
CA VAL A 63 -51.40 19.15 -9.83
C VAL A 63 -50.23 20.14 -9.90
N SER A 64 -50.41 21.38 -9.44
CA SER A 64 -49.35 22.40 -9.43
C SER A 64 -48.19 22.02 -8.51
N SER A 65 -48.49 21.56 -7.29
CA SER A 65 -47.48 21.06 -6.36
C SER A 65 -46.74 19.86 -6.93
N ALA A 66 -47.45 18.92 -7.57
CA ALA A 66 -46.83 17.77 -8.23
C ALA A 66 -45.89 18.19 -9.38
N GLN A 67 -46.24 19.22 -10.14
CA GLN A 67 -45.42 19.73 -11.24
C GLN A 67 -44.09 20.29 -10.73
N LEU A 68 -44.07 21.01 -9.60
CA LEU A 68 -42.83 21.54 -9.01
C LEU A 68 -41.81 20.44 -8.69
N TYR A 69 -42.25 19.30 -8.14
CA TYR A 69 -41.37 18.17 -7.86
C TYR A 69 -40.88 17.48 -9.14
N LEU A 70 -41.74 17.40 -10.18
CA LEU A 70 -41.35 16.87 -11.49
C LEU A 70 -40.29 17.74 -12.16
N ASP A 71 -40.46 19.06 -12.11
CA ASP A 71 -39.52 20.03 -12.71
C ASP A 71 -38.16 20.02 -12.01
N TYR A 72 -38.11 19.60 -10.73
CA TYR A 72 -36.87 19.47 -9.98
C TYR A 72 -36.09 18.16 -10.25
N LEU A 73 -36.76 17.10 -10.72
CA LEU A 73 -36.10 15.80 -11.00
C LEU A 73 -34.92 15.88 -11.97
N PRO A 74 -34.99 16.63 -13.09
CA PRO A 74 -33.84 16.81 -13.97
C PRO A 74 -32.59 17.35 -13.25
N THR A 75 -32.77 18.24 -12.27
CA THR A 75 -31.68 18.79 -11.46
C THR A 75 -31.00 17.69 -10.63
N ILE A 76 -31.79 16.85 -9.96
CA ILE A 76 -31.27 15.70 -9.19
C ILE A 76 -30.53 14.74 -10.12
N GLN A 77 -31.13 14.42 -11.27
CA GLN A 77 -30.50 13.53 -12.26
C GLN A 77 -29.19 14.11 -12.82
N GLN A 78 -29.12 15.42 -13.03
CA GLN A 78 -27.88 16.07 -13.48
C GLN A 78 -26.80 16.04 -12.40
N GLN A 79 -27.16 16.25 -11.13
CA GLN A 79 -26.23 16.11 -10.00
C GLN A 79 -25.73 14.67 -9.87
N ALA A 80 -26.63 13.69 -10.00
CA ALA A 80 -26.30 12.27 -10.02
C ALA A 80 -25.27 11.93 -11.11
N LYS A 81 -25.49 12.41 -12.34
CA LYS A 81 -24.52 12.24 -13.45
C LYS A 81 -23.16 12.86 -13.15
N LYS A 82 -23.10 14.01 -12.49
CA LYS A 82 -21.83 14.62 -12.08
C LYS A 82 -21.08 13.74 -11.08
N VAL A 83 -21.80 13.15 -10.13
CA VAL A 83 -21.22 12.20 -9.17
C VAL A 83 -20.77 10.90 -9.85
N ASP A 84 -21.50 10.42 -10.86
CA ASP A 84 -21.09 9.24 -11.65
C ASP A 84 -19.77 9.49 -12.41
N ILE A 85 -19.59 10.69 -12.98
CA ILE A 85 -18.33 11.10 -13.62
C ILE A 85 -17.20 11.18 -12.58
N GLU A 86 -17.48 11.74 -11.39
CA GLU A 86 -16.51 11.80 -10.28
C GLU A 86 -16.08 10.39 -9.85
N LEU A 87 -17.03 9.46 -9.68
CA LEU A 87 -16.76 8.06 -9.33
C LEU A 87 -15.90 7.37 -10.40
N ALA A 88 -16.19 7.57 -11.68
CA ALA A 88 -15.38 7.02 -12.77
C ALA A 88 -13.94 7.56 -12.76
N SER A 89 -13.77 8.86 -12.47
CA SER A 89 -12.44 9.47 -12.31
C SER A 89 -11.68 8.84 -11.13
N LEU A 90 -12.33 8.75 -9.97
CA LEU A 90 -11.75 8.16 -8.76
C LEU A 90 -11.36 6.68 -8.98
N ASP A 91 -12.17 5.91 -9.70
CA ASP A 91 -11.85 4.52 -10.05
C ASP A 91 -10.59 4.42 -10.91
N ASN A 92 -10.43 5.32 -11.88
CA ASN A 92 -9.22 5.38 -12.70
C ASN A 92 -7.99 5.79 -11.89
N GLU A 93 -8.13 6.77 -10.99
CA GLU A 93 -7.06 7.19 -10.08
C GLU A 93 -6.64 6.06 -9.13
N ILE A 94 -7.61 5.34 -8.55
CA ILE A 94 -7.36 4.18 -7.70
C ILE A 94 -6.61 3.10 -8.47
N ARG A 95 -7.00 2.77 -9.71
CA ARG A 95 -6.30 1.79 -10.55
C ARG A 95 -4.84 2.20 -10.77
N ARG A 96 -4.60 3.45 -11.15
CA ARG A 96 -3.24 3.99 -11.34
C ARG A 96 -2.43 3.94 -10.04
N ALA A 97 -3.04 4.30 -8.91
CA ALA A 97 -2.40 4.26 -7.60
C ALA A 97 -2.03 2.83 -7.17
N VAL A 98 -2.86 1.84 -7.50
CA VAL A 98 -2.58 0.40 -7.27
C VAL A 98 -1.41 -0.07 -8.12
N GLU A 99 -1.37 0.27 -9.41
CA GLU A 99 -0.24 -0.12 -10.27
C GLU A 99 1.08 0.52 -9.80
N LYS A 100 1.05 1.79 -9.40
CA LYS A 100 2.21 2.45 -8.80
C LYS A 100 2.66 1.77 -7.50
N LEU A 101 1.71 1.35 -6.66
CA LEU A 101 2.02 0.62 -5.42
C LEU A 101 2.71 -0.72 -5.72
N LYS A 102 2.23 -1.47 -6.72
CA LYS A 102 2.85 -2.72 -7.16
C LYS A 102 4.27 -2.50 -7.66
N ALA A 103 4.51 -1.44 -8.45
CA ALA A 103 5.84 -1.11 -8.94
C ALA A 103 6.81 -0.81 -7.79
N LEU A 104 6.41 0.07 -6.86
CA LEU A 104 7.22 0.40 -5.68
C LEU A 104 7.50 -0.83 -4.79
N PHE A 105 6.54 -1.75 -4.69
CA PHE A 105 6.72 -2.99 -3.95
C PHE A 105 7.78 -3.88 -4.59
N LYS A 106 7.74 -4.06 -5.92
CA LYS A 106 8.75 -4.82 -6.66
C LYS A 106 10.16 -4.23 -6.49
N GLU A 107 10.28 -2.90 -6.58
CA GLU A 107 11.55 -2.19 -6.39
C GLU A 107 12.10 -2.33 -4.96
N LYS A 108 11.26 -2.23 -3.93
CA LYS A 108 11.70 -2.46 -2.55
C LYS A 108 12.14 -3.92 -2.38
N ARG A 109 11.35 -4.87 -2.91
CA ARG A 109 11.61 -6.29 -2.75
C ARG A 109 12.92 -6.74 -3.37
N SER A 110 13.31 -6.19 -4.53
CA SER A 110 14.61 -6.50 -5.14
C SER A 110 15.78 -6.05 -4.28
N LEU A 111 15.68 -4.91 -3.60
CA LEU A 111 16.70 -4.44 -2.65
C LEU A 111 16.74 -5.27 -1.37
N GLU A 112 15.60 -5.73 -0.86
CA GLU A 112 15.55 -6.68 0.27
C GLU A 112 16.28 -7.97 -0.08
N PHE A 113 16.00 -8.56 -1.25
CA PHE A 113 16.71 -9.76 -1.70
C PHE A 113 18.22 -9.55 -1.81
N LEU A 114 18.66 -8.39 -2.31
CA LEU A 114 20.07 -8.05 -2.38
C LEU A 114 20.70 -7.98 -0.98
N ARG A 115 20.02 -7.32 -0.03
CA ARG A 115 20.47 -7.23 1.36
C ARG A 115 20.58 -8.60 2.01
N ASP A 116 19.56 -9.44 1.84
CA ASP A 116 19.51 -10.76 2.47
C ASP A 116 20.63 -11.66 1.92
N ARG A 117 20.93 -11.56 0.61
CA ARG A 117 22.08 -12.24 0.00
C ARG A 117 23.42 -11.73 0.54
N ASP A 118 23.60 -10.42 0.64
CA ASP A 118 24.84 -9.82 1.15
C ASP A 118 25.04 -10.17 2.63
N TYR A 119 23.95 -10.28 3.40
CA TYR A 119 23.98 -10.72 4.79
C TYR A 119 24.41 -12.17 4.93
N LEU A 120 23.91 -13.08 4.10
CA LEU A 120 24.36 -14.48 4.10
C LEU A 120 25.87 -14.59 3.83
N ARG A 121 26.38 -13.84 2.84
CA ARG A 121 27.82 -13.80 2.54
C ARG A 121 28.65 -13.28 3.71
N PHE A 122 28.14 -12.27 4.42
CA PHE A 122 28.78 -11.76 5.63
C PHE A 122 28.85 -12.83 6.72
N GLN A 123 27.76 -13.57 6.95
CA GLN A 123 27.72 -14.67 7.92
C GLN A 123 28.66 -15.82 7.56
N GLU A 124 28.76 -16.17 6.27
CA GLU A 124 29.70 -17.19 5.78
C GLU A 124 31.16 -16.76 6.01
N ALA A 125 31.48 -15.48 5.79
CA ALA A 125 32.81 -14.94 6.05
C ALA A 125 33.15 -14.96 7.55
N GLU A 126 32.24 -14.52 8.43
CA GLU A 126 32.46 -14.59 9.88
C GLU A 126 32.70 -16.02 10.36
N ARG A 127 31.89 -16.99 9.90
CA ARG A 127 32.09 -18.40 10.26
C ARG A 127 33.46 -18.92 9.81
N LYS A 128 33.89 -18.55 8.61
CA LYS A 128 35.20 -18.96 8.11
C LYS A 128 36.34 -18.35 8.91
N GLU A 129 36.25 -17.07 9.27
CA GLU A 129 37.24 -16.41 10.14
C GLU A 129 37.29 -17.08 11.54
N GLU A 130 36.14 -17.45 12.09
CA GLU A 130 36.07 -18.20 13.36
C GLU A 130 36.70 -19.59 13.24
N GLU A 131 36.43 -20.33 12.16
CA GLU A 131 37.04 -21.64 11.88
C GLU A 131 38.57 -21.52 11.73
N ASP A 132 39.05 -20.54 10.98
CA ASP A 132 40.48 -20.28 10.78
C ASP A 132 41.16 -19.97 12.12
N LEU A 133 40.56 -19.14 12.97
CA LEU A 133 41.08 -18.80 14.29
C LEU A 133 41.10 -20.01 15.25
N LEU A 134 40.09 -20.89 15.20
CA LEU A 134 40.08 -22.13 15.96
C LEU A 134 41.18 -23.10 15.50
N ASN A 135 41.42 -23.20 14.19
CA ASN A 135 42.49 -24.02 13.62
C ASN A 135 43.87 -23.51 14.03
N GLU A 136 44.09 -22.18 14.02
CA GLU A 136 45.32 -21.57 14.53
C GLU A 136 45.55 -21.87 16.02
N ILE A 137 44.52 -21.74 16.85
CA ILE A 137 44.62 -22.08 18.29
C ILE A 137 44.96 -23.56 18.48
N ASN A 138 44.33 -24.45 17.72
CA ASN A 138 44.56 -25.90 17.82
C ASN A 138 45.98 -26.27 17.37
N THR A 139 46.47 -25.70 16.27
CA THR A 139 47.85 -25.92 15.80
C THR A 139 48.88 -25.39 16.79
N MET A 140 48.66 -24.20 17.38
CA MET A 140 49.52 -23.67 18.43
C MET A 140 49.53 -24.57 19.68
N LYS A 141 48.36 -25.03 20.14
CA LYS A 141 48.24 -25.94 21.30
C LYS A 141 48.94 -27.28 21.03
N TYR A 142 48.80 -27.84 19.84
CA TYR A 142 49.48 -29.07 19.44
C TYR A 142 51.00 -28.89 19.41
N ALA A 143 51.48 -27.79 18.82
CA ALA A 143 52.91 -27.46 18.77
C ALA A 143 53.52 -27.20 20.15
N SER A 144 52.77 -26.65 21.10
CA SER A 144 53.21 -26.51 22.49
C SER A 144 53.28 -27.86 23.21
N ARG A 145 52.27 -28.74 23.05
CA ARG A 145 52.32 -30.09 23.65
C ARG A 145 53.46 -30.94 23.11
N MET A 146 53.73 -30.90 21.81
CA MET A 146 54.84 -31.66 21.21
C MET A 146 56.21 -31.19 21.70
N ARG A 147 56.35 -29.90 22.03
CA ARG A 147 57.54 -29.34 22.70
C ARG A 147 57.63 -29.80 24.16
N ASP A 148 56.52 -29.79 24.89
CA ASP A 148 56.49 -30.21 26.30
C ASP A 148 56.72 -31.73 26.48
N GLU A 149 56.32 -32.54 25.51
CA GLU A 149 56.55 -34.00 25.48
C GLU A 149 57.93 -34.42 24.96
N GLY A 150 58.81 -33.46 24.63
CA GLY A 150 60.19 -33.71 24.19
C GLY A 150 60.32 -34.46 22.86
N ARG A 151 59.31 -34.34 21.98
CA ARG A 151 59.28 -34.99 20.65
C ARG A 151 59.68 -34.05 19.50
N LEU A 152 60.09 -32.83 19.83
CA LEU A 152 60.72 -31.83 18.96
C LEU A 152 61.91 -31.21 19.67
#